data_AF-A0A1Y0H2R4-F1
#
_entry.id   AF-A0A1Y0H2R4-F1
#
_cell.length_a   1.000
_cell.length_b   1.000
_cell.length_c   1.000
_cell.angle_alpha   90.00
_cell.angle_beta   90.00
_cell.angle_gamma   90.00
#
_symmetry.space_group_name_H-M   'P 1'
#
loop_
_entity.id
_entity.type
_entity.pdbx_description
1 polymer ?
#
loop_
_entity_poly.entity_id
_entity_poly.type
_entity_poly.pdbx_seq_one_letter_code
_entity_poly.pdbx_strand_id
1 'polypeptide(L)'
;MSDGVYPELSFPEPPEGRPYVFINMVSTIDGKIVMGNRDEPVQDLGSAIDHATMRQIQAHADGILIGAGTLRSTPKLWYPEGKYRFVASRSGAVDPFVRFLVMMKVGLLW
;
A
#
# COMPACT_ATOMS: atom_id res chain seq x y z
N MET A 1 11.18 17.36 -14.24
CA MET A 1 11.07 16.64 -12.97
C MET A 1 10.18 17.50 -12.09
N SER A 2 8.92 17.12 -11.87
CA SER A 2 8.06 17.80 -10.90
C SER A 2 8.44 17.30 -9.51
N ASP A 3 8.48 18.18 -8.52
CA ASP A 3 8.96 17.92 -7.14
C ASP A 3 8.09 16.94 -6.32
N GLY A 4 7.35 16.05 -6.98
CA GLY A 4 6.40 15.13 -6.34
C GLY A 4 5.16 15.85 -5.80
N VAL A 5 4.15 15.07 -5.42
CA VAL A 5 2.98 15.59 -4.70
C VAL A 5 3.34 15.60 -3.22
N TYR A 6 3.14 16.74 -2.52
CA TYR A 6 3.55 16.97 -1.13
C TYR A 6 5.08 16.86 -0.90
N PRO A 7 5.90 17.75 -1.48
CA PRO A 7 7.36 17.72 -1.34
C PRO A 7 7.84 17.88 0.11
N GLU A 8 7.08 18.60 0.93
CA GLU A 8 7.42 18.93 2.32
C GLU A 8 6.63 18.07 3.33
N LEU A 9 6.17 16.88 2.90
CA LEU A 9 5.43 15.97 3.78
C LEU A 9 6.28 15.59 5.00
N SER A 10 5.77 15.92 6.18
CA SER A 10 6.34 15.52 7.46
C SER A 10 5.22 15.00 8.36
N PHE A 11 5.59 14.08 9.25
CA PHE A 11 4.68 13.51 10.24
C PHE A 11 5.18 13.89 11.64
N PRO A 12 4.27 14.09 12.61
CA PRO A 12 4.65 14.34 13.99
C PRO A 12 5.25 13.07 14.61
N GLU A 13 5.93 13.24 15.75
CA GLU A 13 6.44 12.12 16.54
C GLU A 13 5.32 11.15 16.96
N PRO A 14 5.60 9.84 17.00
CA PRO A 14 4.62 8.86 17.44
C PRO A 14 4.25 9.03 18.92
N PRO A 15 2.98 8.81 19.28
CA PRO A 15 2.56 8.77 20.69
C PRO A 15 3.27 7.66 21.47
N GLU A 16 3.43 7.84 22.78
CA GLU A 16 4.07 6.83 23.64
C GLU A 16 3.37 5.46 23.55
N GLY A 17 4.16 4.40 23.39
CA GLY A 17 3.67 3.01 23.41
C GLY A 17 2.95 2.55 22.15
N ARG A 18 2.86 3.35 21.07
CA ARG A 18 2.23 2.93 19.81
C ARG A 18 2.81 3.62 18.57
N PRO A 19 2.79 2.99 17.39
CA PRO A 19 3.22 3.65 16.16
C PRO A 19 2.28 4.82 15.80
N TYR A 20 2.84 5.83 15.12
CA TYR A 20 2.04 6.81 14.40
C TYR A 20 1.43 6.12 13.17
N VAL A 21 0.11 6.26 12.99
CA VAL A 21 -0.62 5.60 11.89
C VAL A 21 -1.31 6.66 11.07
N PHE A 22 -1.08 6.62 9.76
CA PHE A 22 -1.80 7.40 8.77
C PHE A 22 -2.48 6.46 7.77
N ILE A 23 -3.55 6.95 7.16
CA ILE A 23 -4.30 6.24 6.13
C ILE A 23 -4.33 7.08 4.87
N ASN A 24 -4.14 6.44 3.72
CA ASN A 24 -4.46 7.02 2.43
C ASN A 24 -5.51 6.16 1.75
N MET A 25 -6.49 6.80 1.11
CA MET A 25 -7.60 6.15 0.44
C MET A 25 -7.98 6.96 -0.80
N VAL A 26 -8.40 6.26 -1.85
CA VAL A 26 -9.04 6.84 -3.03
C VAL A 26 -10.48 6.34 -3.09
N SER A 27 -11.41 7.22 -3.47
CA SER A 27 -12.80 6.88 -3.70
C SER A 27 -13.38 7.67 -4.88
N THR A 28 -14.47 7.17 -5.44
CA THR A 28 -15.34 7.95 -6.32
C THR A 28 -16.09 9.04 -5.52
N ILE A 29 -16.79 9.94 -6.22
CA ILE A 29 -17.59 11.01 -5.61
C ILE A 29 -18.75 10.43 -4.77
N ASP A 30 -19.31 9.30 -5.16
CA ASP A 30 -20.36 8.59 -4.40
C ASP A 30 -19.78 7.64 -3.33
N GLY A 31 -18.48 7.69 -3.05
CA GLY A 31 -17.84 6.99 -1.94
C GLY A 31 -17.49 5.52 -2.20
N LYS A 32 -17.52 5.07 -3.45
CA LYS A 32 -17.08 3.70 -3.81
C LYS A 32 -15.56 3.63 -3.85
N ILE A 33 -15.02 2.54 -3.32
CA ILE A 33 -13.58 2.27 -3.23
C ILE A 33 -13.11 1.13 -4.14
N VAL A 34 -14.05 0.54 -4.88
CA VAL A 34 -13.81 -0.52 -5.86
C VAL A 34 -14.65 -0.17 -7.09
N MET A 35 -14.05 -0.30 -8.27
CA MET A 35 -14.72 -0.22 -9.57
C MET A 35 -14.92 -1.65 -10.09
N GLY A 36 -16.07 -1.95 -10.67
CA GLY A 36 -16.40 -3.29 -11.18
C GLY A 36 -16.96 -4.25 -10.11
N ASN A 37 -16.82 -5.56 -10.32
CA ASN A 37 -17.18 -6.59 -9.35
C ASN A 37 -16.10 -6.76 -8.27
N ARG A 38 -16.43 -7.35 -7.11
CA ARG A 38 -15.50 -7.55 -5.97
C ARG A 38 -14.19 -8.29 -6.33
N ASP A 39 -14.22 -9.07 -7.39
CA ASP A 39 -13.11 -9.92 -7.84
C ASP A 39 -12.27 -9.26 -8.96
N GLU A 40 -12.64 -8.06 -9.42
CA GLU A 40 -11.88 -7.33 -10.43
C GLU A 40 -10.70 -6.57 -9.80
N PRO A 41 -9.56 -6.44 -10.50
CA PRO A 41 -8.38 -5.76 -9.97
C PRO A 41 -8.67 -4.30 -9.63
N VAL A 42 -8.51 -3.93 -8.36
CA VAL A 42 -8.76 -2.56 -7.84
C VAL A 42 -7.70 -1.54 -8.29
N GLN A 43 -6.79 -1.94 -9.19
CA GLN A 43 -5.58 -1.17 -9.54
C GLN A 43 -5.85 0.06 -10.41
N ASP A 44 -7.06 0.16 -10.97
CA ASP A 44 -7.40 1.20 -11.95
C ASP A 44 -8.18 2.37 -11.33
N LEU A 45 -8.39 2.38 -10.01
CA LEU A 45 -9.01 3.52 -9.32
C LEU A 45 -7.93 4.54 -8.93
N GLY A 46 -7.90 5.66 -9.66
CA GLY A 46 -6.97 6.76 -9.41
C GLY A 46 -6.18 7.17 -10.66
N SER A 47 -5.73 8.41 -10.67
CA SER A 47 -4.88 8.98 -11.70
C SER A 47 -3.40 8.65 -11.47
N ALA A 48 -2.55 8.92 -12.45
CA ALA A 48 -1.10 8.83 -12.29
C ALA A 48 -0.57 9.68 -11.11
N ILE A 49 -1.25 10.79 -10.81
CA ILE A 49 -0.94 11.66 -9.68
C ILE A 49 -1.25 10.94 -8.36
N ASP A 50 -2.39 10.24 -8.25
CA ASP A 50 -2.76 9.47 -7.06
C ASP A 50 -1.73 8.36 -6.78
N HIS A 51 -1.25 7.69 -7.83
CA HIS A 51 -0.16 6.72 -7.70
C HIS A 51 1.16 7.36 -7.25
N ALA A 52 1.48 8.57 -7.74
CA ALA A 52 2.68 9.30 -7.30
C ALA A 52 2.57 9.72 -5.84
N THR A 53 1.42 10.26 -5.42
CA THR A 53 1.11 10.59 -4.02
C THR A 53 1.23 9.37 -3.12
N MET A 54 0.68 8.23 -3.55
CA MET A 54 0.80 6.96 -2.81
C MET A 54 2.25 6.55 -2.60
N ARG A 55 3.12 6.70 -3.61
CA ARG A 55 4.55 6.38 -3.48
C ARG A 55 5.27 7.33 -2.53
N GLN A 56 4.95 8.63 -2.59
CA GLN A 56 5.51 9.62 -1.67
C GLN A 56 5.15 9.26 -0.22
N ILE A 57 3.86 9.05 0.07
CA ILE A 57 3.37 8.71 1.41
C ILE A 57 4.02 7.41 1.93
N GLN A 58 4.16 6.39 1.09
CA GLN A 58 4.80 5.12 1.46
C GLN A 58 6.29 5.28 1.79
N ALA A 59 7.00 6.21 1.16
CA ALA A 59 8.41 6.44 1.42
C ALA A 59 8.65 6.90 2.88
N HIS A 60 7.71 7.64 3.45
CA HIS A 60 7.74 8.14 4.83
C HIS A 60 7.25 7.13 5.89
N ALA A 61 6.70 5.98 5.49
CA ALA A 61 6.27 4.93 6.42
C ALA A 61 7.44 4.00 6.78
N ASP A 62 7.56 3.54 8.02
CA ASP A 62 8.45 2.40 8.35
C ASP A 62 7.83 1.06 7.95
N GLY A 63 6.51 0.99 7.90
CA GLY A 63 5.77 -0.21 7.53
C GLY A 63 4.42 0.08 6.91
N ILE A 64 3.93 -0.88 6.13
CA ILE A 64 2.67 -0.82 5.41
C ILE A 64 1.72 -1.88 5.96
N LEU A 65 0.49 -1.47 6.24
CA LEU A 65 -0.59 -2.36 6.68
C LEU A 65 -1.71 -2.38 5.64
N ILE A 66 -2.12 -3.60 5.24
CA ILE A 66 -3.30 -3.81 4.40
C ILE A 66 -4.22 -4.87 5.00
N GLY A 67 -5.49 -4.87 4.61
CA GLY A 67 -6.41 -5.95 4.94
C GLY A 67 -6.20 -7.18 4.05
N ALA A 68 -6.46 -8.37 4.57
CA ALA A 68 -6.39 -9.62 3.79
C ALA A 68 -7.33 -9.63 2.57
N GLY A 69 -8.44 -8.89 2.61
CA GLY A 69 -9.32 -8.70 1.45
C GLY A 69 -8.62 -7.96 0.31
N THR A 70 -8.01 -6.82 0.61
CA THR A 70 -7.21 -6.03 -0.35
C THR A 70 -6.06 -6.85 -0.93
N LEU A 71 -5.38 -7.64 -0.09
CA LEU A 71 -4.29 -8.50 -0.56
C LEU A 71 -4.75 -9.49 -1.64
N ARG A 72 -5.95 -10.07 -1.49
CA ARG A 72 -6.52 -11.01 -2.48
C ARG A 72 -6.95 -10.32 -3.77
N SER A 73 -7.54 -9.13 -3.68
CA SER A 73 -8.05 -8.39 -4.85
C SER A 73 -6.96 -7.63 -5.61
N THR A 74 -5.74 -7.53 -5.07
CA THR A 74 -4.68 -6.67 -5.63
C THR A 74 -3.34 -7.42 -5.77
N PRO A 75 -3.23 -8.42 -6.67
CA PRO A 75 -2.07 -9.32 -6.74
C PRO A 75 -0.76 -8.65 -7.21
N LYS A 76 -0.81 -7.47 -7.83
CA LYS A 76 0.38 -6.75 -8.31
C LYS A 76 0.85 -5.63 -7.38
N LEU A 77 0.43 -5.61 -6.11
CA LEU A 77 0.96 -4.65 -5.15
C LEU A 77 2.47 -4.81 -5.02
N TRP A 78 3.21 -3.79 -5.46
CA TRP A 78 4.66 -3.69 -5.27
C TRP A 78 4.95 -2.57 -4.27
N TYR A 79 5.79 -2.88 -3.29
CA TYR A 79 6.22 -1.95 -2.27
C TYR A 79 7.75 -1.91 -2.23
N PRO A 80 8.34 -0.77 -1.85
CA PRO A 80 9.78 -0.63 -1.68
C PRO A 80 10.37 -1.71 -0.76
N GLU A 81 11.64 -2.04 -0.99
CA GLU A 81 12.41 -2.88 -0.09
C GLU A 81 12.66 -2.19 1.26
N GLY A 82 12.90 -2.97 2.31
CA GLY A 82 13.28 -2.43 3.62
C GLY A 82 12.13 -1.87 4.48
N LYS A 83 10.87 -1.93 4.02
CA LYS A 83 9.69 -1.57 4.83
C LYS A 83 9.06 -2.81 5.46
N TYR A 84 8.59 -2.71 6.70
CA TYR A 84 7.77 -3.77 7.31
C TYR A 84 6.44 -3.92 6.55
N ARG A 85 5.92 -5.15 6.47
CA ARG A 85 4.69 -5.45 5.74
C ARG A 85 3.75 -6.26 6.61
N PHE A 86 2.58 -5.70 6.87
CA PHE A 86 1.59 -6.24 7.77
C PHE A 86 0.29 -6.54 7.01
N VAL A 87 -0.33 -7.67 7.34
CA VAL A 87 -1.65 -8.05 6.82
C VAL A 87 -2.59 -8.26 7.99
N ALA A 88 -3.60 -7.41 8.10
CA ALA A 88 -4.67 -7.60 9.08
C ALA A 88 -5.66 -8.64 8.55
N SER A 89 -5.85 -9.72 9.33
CA SER A 89 -6.81 -10.78 9.02
C SER A 89 -7.50 -11.27 10.30
N ARG A 90 -8.83 -11.35 10.27
CA ARG A 90 -9.61 -11.94 11.36
C ARG A 90 -9.55 -13.47 11.35
N SER A 91 -9.53 -14.08 10.16
CA SER A 91 -9.59 -15.55 10.02
C SER A 91 -8.22 -16.22 9.98
N GLY A 92 -7.14 -15.45 9.85
CA GLY A 92 -5.82 -15.99 9.56
C GLY A 92 -5.65 -16.52 8.13
N ALA A 93 -6.68 -16.49 7.29
CA ALA A 93 -6.62 -16.92 5.89
C ALA A 93 -5.83 -15.91 5.03
N VAL A 94 -4.51 -16.03 5.08
CA VAL A 94 -3.51 -15.24 4.35
C VAL A 94 -2.53 -16.23 3.74
N ASP A 95 -2.32 -16.17 2.42
CA ASP A 95 -1.26 -16.93 1.78
C ASP A 95 0.08 -16.24 2.07
N PRO A 96 1.03 -16.89 2.78
CA PRO A 96 2.30 -16.29 3.14
C PRO A 96 3.27 -16.15 1.96
N PHE A 97 3.00 -16.83 0.84
CA PHE A 97 3.90 -16.85 -0.33
C PHE A 97 3.53 -15.80 -1.39
N VAL A 98 2.52 -14.97 -1.13
CA VAL A 98 2.18 -13.84 -1.99
C VAL A 98 3.35 -12.87 -2.10
N ARG A 99 3.51 -12.29 -3.29
CA ARG A 99 4.59 -11.33 -3.60
C ARG A 99 4.67 -10.15 -2.63
N PHE A 100 3.54 -9.74 -2.04
CA PHE A 100 3.52 -8.72 -1.01
C PHE A 100 4.36 -9.11 0.21
N LEU A 101 4.29 -10.36 0.67
CA LEU A 101 4.99 -10.81 1.87
C LEU A 101 6.38 -11.36 1.59
N VAL A 102 6.63 -11.85 0.37
CA VAL A 102 7.92 -12.43 0.00
C VAL A 102 8.87 -11.35 -0.53
N MET A 103 10.09 -11.33 -0.01
CA MET A 103 11.19 -10.56 -0.60
C MET A 103 11.64 -11.29 -1.88
N MET A 104 11.30 -10.77 -3.06
CA MET A 104 11.93 -11.25 -4.29
C MET A 104 13.39 -10.82 -4.25
N LYS A 105 14.29 -11.76 -3.95
CA LYS A 105 15.70 -11.62 -4.34
C LYS A 105 15.68 -11.60 -5.86
N VAL A 106 15.90 -10.43 -6.47
CA VAL A 106 16.13 -10.36 -7.92
C VAL A 106 17.33 -11.28 -8.16
N GLY A 107 17.09 -12.41 -8.80
CA GLY A 107 18.15 -13.31 -9.20
C GLY A 107 19.11 -12.55 -10.10
N LEU A 108 20.39 -12.53 -9.72
CA LEU A 108 21.49 -12.35 -10.67
C LEU A 108 21.23 -13.31 -11.83
N LEU A 109 20.87 -12.77 -13.00
CA LEU A 109 21.27 -13.39 -14.25
C LEU A 109 22.49 -12.61 -14.74
N TRP A 110 23.57 -13.36 -14.93
CA TRP A 110 24.74 -12.97 -15.71
C TRP A 110 24.34 -12.59 -17.14
#